data_AF-A0A9P9HV73-F1
#
_entry.id   AF-A0A9P9HV73-F1
#
_cell.length_a   1.000
_cell.length_b   1.000
_cell.length_c   1.000
_cell.angle_alpha   90.00
_cell.angle_beta   90.00
_cell.angle_gamma   90.00
#
_symmetry.space_group_name_H-M   'P 1'
#
loop_
_entity.id
_entity.type
_entity.pdbx_description
1 polymer ?
#
loop_
_entity_poly.entity_id
_entity_poly.type
_entity_poly.pdbx_seq_one_letter_code
_entity_poly.pdbx_strand_id
1 'polypeptide(L)'
;MESLYRCIDQHQRGEIIDSEFDLSDVSSIPFERNKIYEREDWSRQDRAAGDFSILWGQNANLQPMLAWLTTFVYATPGLLERIREETAAYINLSTTTPPEIISIDIPGFCRSCQLLKACIFEAYRIANAPAVIRRV
;
A
#
# COMPACT_ATOMS: atom_id res chain seq x y z
N MET A 1 0.42 17.12 -6.72
CA MET A 1 1.38 16.17 -7.32
C MET A 1 2.31 16.84 -8.32
N GLU A 2 1.93 17.91 -9.00
CA GLU A 2 2.87 18.65 -9.88
C GLU A 2 4.10 19.21 -9.14
N SER A 3 3.91 19.77 -7.94
CA SER A 3 5.00 20.26 -7.07
C SER A 3 6.04 19.18 -6.74
N LEU A 4 5.58 17.93 -6.55
CA LEU A 4 6.45 16.78 -6.34
C LEU A 4 7.34 16.52 -7.57
N TYR A 5 6.81 16.55 -8.79
CA TYR A 5 7.63 16.35 -9.99
C TYR A 5 8.60 17.48 -10.26
N ARG A 6 8.23 18.72 -9.93
CA ARG A 6 9.18 19.84 -9.99
C ARG A 6 10.37 19.59 -9.05
N CYS A 7 10.10 19.13 -7.83
CA CYS A 7 11.13 18.79 -6.83
C CYS A 7 11.99 17.60 -7.28
N ILE A 8 11.37 16.54 -7.82
CA ILE A 8 12.08 15.37 -8.37
C ILE A 8 12.97 15.76 -9.55
N ASP A 9 12.48 16.57 -10.51
CA ASP A 9 13.26 17.04 -11.66
C ASP A 9 14.51 17.82 -11.18
N GLN A 10 14.33 18.76 -10.26
CA GLN A 10 15.42 19.56 -9.67
C GLN A 10 16.45 18.67 -8.98
N HIS A 11 15.98 17.72 -8.16
CA HIS A 11 16.84 16.76 -7.48
C HIS A 11 17.66 15.92 -8.47
N GLN A 12 17.04 15.37 -9.52
CA GLN A 12 17.72 14.53 -10.51
C GLN A 12 18.71 15.30 -11.40
N ARG A 13 18.53 16.62 -11.55
CA ARG A 13 19.46 17.50 -12.27
C ARG A 13 20.59 18.06 -11.40
N GLY A 14 20.59 17.75 -10.10
CA GLY A 14 21.54 18.33 -9.15
C GLY A 14 21.28 19.80 -8.83
N GLU A 15 20.09 20.31 -9.16
CA GLU A 15 19.64 21.68 -8.92
C GLU A 15 18.99 21.78 -7.52
N ILE A 16 19.73 21.51 -6.44
CA ILE A 16 19.16 21.59 -5.08
C ILE A 16 19.07 23.07 -4.67
N ILE A 17 17.95 23.70 -5.01
CA ILE A 17 17.49 24.95 -4.42
C ILE A 17 16.51 24.55 -3.32
N ASP A 18 16.92 24.69 -2.07
CA ASP A 18 16.08 24.74 -0.86
C ASP A 18 14.69 24.08 -1.05
N SER A 19 14.68 22.74 -1.07
CA SER A 19 13.48 21.99 -1.40
C SER A 19 12.47 22.10 -0.26
N GLU A 20 11.22 22.44 -0.58
CA GLU A 20 10.09 22.37 0.35
C GLU A 20 9.89 20.96 0.94
N PHE A 21 10.39 19.93 0.25
CA PHE A 21 10.25 18.53 0.62
C PHE A 21 11.60 17.89 0.95
N ASP A 22 11.67 17.20 2.09
CA ASP A 22 12.76 16.26 2.38
C ASP A 22 12.58 15.01 1.50
N LEU A 23 13.59 14.70 0.68
CA LEU A 23 13.60 13.54 -0.21
C LEU A 23 14.47 12.40 0.32
N SER A 24 15.07 12.53 1.52
CA SER A 24 16.03 11.56 2.06
C SER A 24 15.42 10.20 2.41
N ASP A 25 14.11 10.14 2.68
CA ASP A 25 13.37 8.91 2.99
C ASP A 25 12.56 8.36 1.79
N VAL A 26 12.57 9.06 0.65
CA VAL A 26 11.76 8.69 -0.50
C VAL A 26 12.41 7.51 -1.21
N SER A 27 11.65 6.43 -1.39
CA SER A 27 12.11 5.25 -2.14
C SER A 27 12.59 5.61 -3.56
N SER A 28 13.41 4.76 -4.19
CA SER A 28 13.90 5.00 -5.56
C SER A 28 12.81 5.03 -6.63
N ILE A 29 11.61 4.50 -6.35
CA ILE A 29 10.55 4.26 -7.32
C ILE A 29 10.07 5.53 -8.06
N PRO A 30 9.76 6.66 -7.39
CA PRO A 30 9.32 7.88 -8.08
C PRO A 30 10.40 8.43 -9.01
N PHE A 31 11.68 8.32 -8.64
CA PHE A 31 12.81 8.77 -9.44
C PHE A 31 12.98 7.92 -10.71
N GLU A 32 12.94 6.59 -10.59
CA GLU A 32 13.03 5.70 -11.76
C GLU A 32 11.83 5.88 -12.70
N ARG A 33 10.64 6.11 -12.14
CA ARG A 33 9.46 6.41 -12.94
C ARG A 33 9.56 7.76 -13.65
N ASN A 34 10.12 8.79 -12.99
CA ASN A 34 10.32 10.09 -13.60
C ASN A 34 11.23 10.03 -14.84
N LYS A 35 12.26 9.17 -14.83
CA LYS A 35 13.10 8.92 -16.02
C LYS A 35 12.31 8.38 -17.21
N ILE A 36 11.36 7.48 -16.94
CA ILE A 36 10.47 6.95 -17.99
C ILE A 36 9.58 8.07 -18.52
N TYR A 37 8.96 8.84 -17.63
CA TYR A 37 8.10 9.95 -18.02
C TYR A 37 8.82 11.02 -18.83
N GLU A 38 10.06 11.36 -18.47
CA GLU A 38 10.88 12.28 -19.23
C GLU A 38 11.25 11.71 -20.61
N ARG A 39 11.62 10.42 -20.68
CA ARG A 39 11.91 9.75 -21.96
C ARG A 39 10.73 9.73 -22.92
N GLU A 40 9.50 9.62 -22.40
CA GLU A 40 8.28 9.57 -23.21
C GLU A 40 7.63 10.96 -23.41
N ASP A 41 8.35 12.05 -23.09
CA ASP A 41 7.88 13.44 -23.22
C ASP A 41 6.58 13.75 -22.45
N TRP A 42 6.33 13.09 -21.32
CA TRP A 42 5.18 13.39 -20.48
C TRP A 42 5.33 14.76 -19.82
N SER A 43 4.31 15.60 -19.96
CA SER A 43 4.23 16.86 -19.21
C SER A 43 4.09 16.57 -17.72
N ARG A 44 4.44 17.53 -16.85
CA ARG A 44 4.27 17.35 -15.39
C ARG A 44 2.82 17.09 -14.99
N GLN A 45 1.87 17.62 -15.74
CA GLN A 45 0.44 17.37 -15.54
C GLN A 45 0.10 15.91 -15.87
N ASP A 46 0.62 15.36 -16.97
CA ASP A 46 0.43 13.95 -17.34
C ASP A 46 1.03 13.02 -16.30
N ARG A 47 2.24 13.33 -15.81
CA ARG A 47 2.90 12.59 -14.72
C ARG A 47 2.03 12.58 -13.46
N ALA A 48 1.55 13.76 -13.04
CA ALA A 48 0.65 13.91 -11.90
C ALA A 48 -0.64 13.10 -12.05
N ALA A 49 -1.26 13.12 -13.23
CA ALA A 49 -2.46 12.33 -13.50
C ALA A 49 -2.18 10.82 -13.49
N GLY A 50 -1.05 10.39 -14.08
CA GLY A 50 -0.62 9.00 -14.10
C GLY A 50 -0.37 8.43 -12.71
N ASP A 51 0.43 9.11 -11.88
CA ASP A 51 0.69 8.66 -10.52
C ASP A 51 -0.53 8.78 -9.61
N PHE A 52 -1.42 9.76 -9.86
CA PHE A 52 -2.68 9.83 -9.13
C PHE A 52 -3.57 8.63 -9.44
N SER A 53 -3.56 8.16 -10.69
CA SER A 53 -4.27 6.95 -11.09
C SER A 53 -3.69 5.70 -10.43
N ILE A 54 -2.37 5.62 -10.28
CA ILE A 54 -1.70 4.55 -9.52
C ILE A 54 -2.10 4.60 -8.04
N LEU A 55 -2.04 5.77 -7.42
CA LEU A 55 -2.46 5.99 -6.03
C LEU A 55 -3.91 5.54 -5.83
N TRP A 56 -4.81 5.96 -6.72
CA TRP A 56 -6.21 5.55 -6.70
C TRP A 56 -6.35 4.04 -6.86
N GLY A 57 -5.69 3.43 -7.86
CA GLY A 57 -5.76 1.99 -8.11
C GLY A 57 -5.26 1.13 -6.93
N GLN A 58 -4.26 1.61 -6.19
CA GLN A 58 -3.73 0.95 -5.00
C GLN A 58 -4.65 1.07 -3.78
N ASN A 59 -5.43 2.15 -3.66
CA ASN A 59 -6.16 2.47 -2.43
C ASN A 59 -7.68 2.29 -2.52
N ALA A 60 -8.28 2.52 -3.70
CA ALA A 60 -9.74 2.56 -3.86
C ALA A 60 -10.42 1.24 -3.46
N ASN A 61 -9.74 0.11 -3.66
CA ASN A 61 -10.24 -1.21 -3.31
C ASN A 61 -9.81 -1.64 -1.90
N LEU A 62 -8.58 -1.30 -1.48
CA LEU A 62 -8.01 -1.77 -0.22
C LEU A 62 -8.76 -1.21 0.99
N GLN A 63 -9.09 0.08 0.99
CA GLN A 63 -9.70 0.74 2.14
C GLN A 63 -11.09 0.16 2.48
N PRO A 64 -12.05 0.03 1.53
CA PRO A 64 -13.33 -0.63 1.81
C PRO A 64 -13.17 -2.09 2.20
N MET A 65 -12.23 -2.82 1.57
CA MET A 65 -11.97 -4.22 1.88
C MET A 65 -11.50 -4.42 3.33
N LEU A 66 -10.63 -3.54 3.83
CA LEU A 66 -10.19 -3.57 5.23
C LEU A 66 -11.33 -3.27 6.20
N ALA A 67 -12.22 -2.36 5.84
CA ALA A 67 -13.42 -2.06 6.64
C ALA A 67 -14.33 -3.30 6.75
N TRP A 68 -14.58 -4.00 5.63
CA TRP A 68 -15.38 -5.23 5.63
C TRP A 68 -14.70 -6.37 6.37
N LEU A 69 -13.41 -6.60 6.13
CA LEU A 69 -12.64 -7.63 6.82
C LEU A 69 -12.70 -7.44 8.34
N THR A 70 -12.43 -6.22 8.81
CA THR A 70 -12.54 -5.87 10.24
C THR A 70 -13.95 -6.15 10.75
N THR A 71 -14.98 -5.70 10.02
CA THR A 71 -16.38 -5.94 10.40
C THR A 71 -16.68 -7.42 10.55
N PHE A 72 -16.32 -8.26 9.58
CA PHE A 72 -16.59 -9.70 9.63
C PHE A 72 -15.81 -10.42 10.74
N VAL A 73 -14.56 -10.03 10.97
CA VAL A 73 -13.74 -10.58 12.06
C VAL A 73 -14.36 -10.29 13.42
N TYR A 74 -14.77 -9.05 13.68
CA TYR A 74 -15.38 -8.66 14.96
C TYR A 74 -16.83 -9.14 15.12
N ALA A 75 -17.57 -9.32 14.02
CA ALA A 75 -18.92 -9.86 14.06
C ALA A 75 -18.97 -11.38 14.27
N THR A 76 -17.83 -12.08 14.13
CA THR A 76 -17.73 -13.53 14.28
C THR A 76 -17.10 -13.89 15.63
N PRO A 77 -17.87 -14.40 16.61
CA PRO A 77 -17.34 -14.72 17.93
C PRO A 77 -16.15 -15.69 17.87
N GLY A 78 -15.07 -15.37 18.60
CA GLY A 78 -13.87 -16.21 18.68
C GLY A 78 -12.92 -16.12 17.48
N LEU A 79 -13.28 -15.40 16.41
CA LEU A 79 -12.44 -15.33 15.22
C LEU A 79 -11.20 -14.45 15.43
N LEU A 80 -11.35 -13.33 16.13
CA LEU A 80 -10.24 -12.42 16.43
C LEU A 80 -9.14 -13.10 17.26
N GLU A 81 -9.54 -13.87 18.29
CA GLU A 81 -8.63 -14.62 19.15
C GLU A 81 -7.82 -15.63 18.33
N ARG A 82 -8.51 -16.41 17.48
CA ARG A 82 -7.85 -17.39 16.61
C ARG A 82 -6.90 -16.77 15.59
N ILE A 83 -7.25 -15.60 15.03
CA ILE A 83 -6.34 -14.86 14.14
C ILE A 83 -5.11 -14.37 14.90
N ARG A 84 -5.28 -13.86 16.13
CA ARG A 84 -4.15 -13.44 16.97
C ARG A 84 -3.25 -14.61 17.33
N GLU A 85 -3.82 -15.76 17.68
CA GLU A 85 -3.07 -16.99 17.94
C GLU A 85 -2.26 -17.44 16.72
N GLU A 86 -2.87 -17.45 15.53
CA GLU A 86 -2.20 -17.84 14.28
C GLU A 86 -1.05 -16.89 13.91
N THR A 87 -1.26 -15.58 14.10
CA THR A 87 -0.31 -14.54 13.68
C THR A 87 0.79 -14.23 14.70
N ALA A 88 0.64 -14.69 15.96
CA ALA A 88 1.55 -14.37 17.06
C ALA A 88 3.03 -14.71 16.77
N ALA A 89 3.29 -15.81 16.05
CA ALA A 89 4.65 -16.24 15.74
C ALA A 89 5.35 -15.40 14.65
N TYR A 90 4.61 -14.52 13.96
CA TYR A 90 5.10 -13.77 12.81
C TYR A 90 5.14 -12.25 13.03
N ILE A 91 4.62 -11.78 14.17
CA ILE A 91 4.60 -10.35 14.53
C ILE A 91 5.44 -10.18 15.81
N ASN A 92 6.56 -9.48 15.69
CA ASN A 92 7.42 -9.17 16.82
C ASN A 92 7.01 -7.83 17.42
N LEU A 93 6.57 -7.86 18.68
CA LEU A 93 6.20 -6.67 19.44
C LEU A 93 7.31 -6.25 20.39
N SER A 94 7.44 -4.94 20.61
CA SER A 94 8.31 -4.38 21.64
C SER A 94 7.75 -4.65 23.04
N THR A 95 8.61 -4.49 24.04
CA THR A 95 8.24 -4.53 25.46
C THR A 95 7.78 -3.16 25.99
N THR A 96 7.62 -2.16 25.11
CA THR A 96 7.14 -0.83 25.51
C THR A 96 5.66 -0.88 25.90
N THR A 97 5.17 0.17 26.56
CA THR A 97 3.75 0.33 26.89
C THR A 97 3.25 1.65 26.30
N PRO A 98 2.42 1.64 25.24
CA PRO A 98 1.90 0.45 24.55
C PRO A 98 2.97 -0.30 23.73
N PRO A 99 2.76 -1.60 23.45
CA PRO A 99 3.66 -2.37 22.60
C PRO A 99 3.58 -1.86 21.15
N GLU A 100 4.73 -1.81 20.49
CA GLU A 100 4.91 -1.36 19.11
C GLU A 100 5.35 -2.55 18.24
N ILE A 101 4.98 -2.55 16.97
CA ILE A 101 5.44 -3.57 16.03
C ILE A 101 6.90 -3.28 15.67
N ILE A 102 7.81 -4.17 16.06
CA ILE A 102 9.24 -4.10 15.72
C ILE A 102 9.47 -4.64 14.31
N SER A 103 8.87 -5.78 14.01
CA SER A 103 9.02 -6.44 12.71
C SER A 103 7.89 -7.42 12.44
N ILE A 104 7.70 -7.72 11.16
CA ILE A 104 6.75 -8.71 10.68
C ILE A 104 7.51 -9.64 9.73
N ASP A 105 7.49 -10.95 10.00
CA ASP A 105 7.96 -11.96 9.04
C ASP A 105 6.89 -12.13 7.95
N ILE A 106 6.87 -11.21 6.98
CA ILE A 106 5.91 -11.21 5.87
C ILE A 106 5.92 -12.56 5.11
N PRO A 107 7.09 -13.14 4.74
CA PRO A 107 7.12 -14.44 4.07
C PRO A 107 6.49 -15.57 4.91
N GLY A 108 6.81 -15.66 6.20
CA GLY A 108 6.20 -16.64 7.11
C GLY A 108 4.71 -16.42 7.28
N PHE A 109 4.31 -15.17 7.48
CA PHE A 109 2.91 -14.74 7.59
C PHE A 109 2.08 -15.18 6.38
N CYS A 110 2.54 -14.88 5.16
CA CYS A 110 1.83 -15.24 3.93
C CYS A 110 1.75 -16.75 3.68
N ARG A 111 2.73 -17.54 4.15
CA ARG A 111 2.77 -19.00 3.96
C ARG A 111 1.98 -19.76 5.02
N SER A 112 1.95 -19.27 6.25
CA SER A 112 1.48 -20.07 7.39
C SER A 112 0.15 -19.58 7.97
N CYS A 113 -0.22 -18.31 7.78
CA CYS A 113 -1.46 -17.76 8.33
C CYS A 113 -2.66 -18.05 7.40
N GLN A 114 -3.08 -19.32 7.35
CA GLN A 114 -4.14 -19.78 6.43
C GLN A 114 -5.53 -19.32 6.87
N LEU A 115 -5.80 -19.20 8.18
CA LEU A 115 -7.06 -18.67 8.69
C LEU A 115 -7.23 -17.21 8.31
N LEU A 116 -6.21 -16.37 8.52
CA LEU A 116 -6.27 -14.96 8.12
C LEU A 116 -6.46 -14.85 6.60
N LYS A 117 -5.73 -15.64 5.81
CA LYS A 117 -5.88 -15.67 4.35
C LYS A 117 -7.30 -16.08 3.94
N ALA A 118 -7.88 -17.07 4.60
CA ALA A 118 -9.26 -17.48 4.37
C ALA A 118 -10.25 -16.36 4.71
N CYS A 119 -10.05 -15.63 5.80
CA CYS A 119 -10.88 -14.48 6.16
C CYS A 119 -10.83 -13.37 5.11
N ILE A 120 -9.64 -13.08 4.56
CA ILE A 120 -9.47 -12.11 3.46
C ILE A 120 -10.25 -12.58 2.23
N PHE A 121 -10.11 -13.83 1.82
CA PHE A 121 -10.84 -14.36 0.66
C PHE A 121 -12.35 -14.39 0.88
N GLU A 122 -12.81 -14.71 2.07
CA GLU A 122 -14.24 -14.68 2.40
C GLU A 122 -14.79 -13.25 2.39
N ALA A 123 -14.02 -12.28 2.89
CA ALA A 123 -14.37 -10.87 2.77
C ALA A 123 -14.50 -10.45 1.29
N TYR A 124 -13.57 -10.88 0.43
CA TYR A 124 -13.67 -10.62 -1.01
C TYR A 124 -14.89 -11.31 -1.63
N ARG A 125 -15.20 -12.54 -1.24
CA ARG A 125 -16.37 -13.29 -1.75
C ARG A 125 -17.68 -12.56 -1.45
N ILE A 126 -17.78 -11.90 -0.29
CA ILE A 126 -19.00 -11.22 0.16
C ILE A 126 -19.09 -9.78 -0.34
N ALA A 127 -18.00 -9.01 -0.22
CA ALA A 127 -18.02 -7.56 -0.37
C ALA A 127 -17.52 -7.04 -1.73
N ASN A 128 -16.90 -7.89 -2.56
CA ASN A 128 -16.34 -7.47 -3.83
C ASN A 128 -17.33 -7.64 -4.99
N ALA A 129 -17.44 -6.62 -5.84
CA ALA A 129 -18.32 -6.64 -7.01
C ALA A 129 -17.64 -6.01 -8.25
N PRO A 130 -16.56 -6.62 -8.78
CA PRO A 130 -15.85 -6.06 -9.92
C PRO A 130 -16.57 -6.34 -11.24
N ALA A 131 -16.46 -5.42 -12.19
CA ALA A 131 -16.88 -5.64 -13.57
C ALA A 131 -15.74 -6.25 -14.38
N VAL A 132 -16.03 -7.32 -15.14
CA VAL A 132 -15.10 -7.88 -16.13
C VAL A 132 -15.51 -7.34 -17.50
N ILE A 133 -14.68 -6.49 -18.09
CA ILE A 133 -14.96 -5.82 -19.36
C ILE A 133 -13.93 -6.27 -20.39
N ARG A 134 -14.40 -6.74 -21.55
CA ARG A 134 -13.57 -7.11 -22.71
C ARG A 134 -14.17 -6.52 -23.98
N ARG A 135 -13.32 -5.96 -24.85
CA ARG A 135 -13.69 -5.56 -26.21
C ARG A 135 -13.55 -6.77 -27.14
N VAL A 136 -14.59 -7.05 -27.92
CA VAL A 136 -14.59 -8.06 -29.01
C VAL A 136 -14.18 -7.37 -30.31
#